data_AF-A0A970ANI4-F1
#
_entry.id   AF-A0A970ANI4-F1
#
_cell.length_a   1.000
_cell.length_b   1.000
_cell.length_c   1.000
_cell.angle_alpha   90.00
_cell.angle_beta   90.00
_cell.angle_gamma   90.00
#
_symmetry.space_group_name_H-M   'P 1'
#
loop_
_entity.id
_entity.type
_entity.pdbx_description
1 polymer ?
#
loop_
_entity_poly.entity_id
_entity_poly.type
_entity_poly.pdbx_seq_one_letter_code
_entity_poly.pdbx_strand_id
1 'polypeptide(L)' 'MSIKQIHVCDGCGKVLEKNSDSYHLNLKTDRFWNSVEMDYLEKNLEFCEFCARDIKNSLVKIANQLKTN' A
#
# COMPACT_ATOMS: atom_id res chain seq x y z
N MET A 1 27.15 9.78 11.03
CA MET A 1 26.86 8.81 9.95
C MET A 1 25.49 9.13 9.39
N SER A 2 25.36 9.38 8.10
CA SER A 2 24.05 9.58 7.46
C SER A 2 23.45 8.22 7.13
N ILE A 3 22.27 7.92 7.68
CA ILE A 3 21.56 6.67 7.38
C ILE A 3 20.85 6.88 6.04
N LYS A 4 21.33 6.21 4.99
CA LYS A 4 20.65 6.21 3.70
C LYS A 4 19.47 5.23 3.80
N GLN A 5 18.26 5.77 3.82
CA GLN A 5 17.04 4.95 3.78
C GLN A 5 16.87 4.42 2.36
N ILE A 6 16.80 3.10 2.20
CA ILE A 6 16.60 2.44 0.91
C ILE A 6 15.12 2.07 0.83
N HIS A 7 14.44 2.62 -0.17
CA HIS A 7 13.06 2.28 -0.49
C HIS A 7 13.02 1.09 -1.42
N VAL A 8 12.15 0.11 -1.13
CA VAL A 8 12.05 -1.14 -1.88
C VAL A 8 10.58 -1.42 -2.16
N CYS A 9 10.26 -1.83 -3.38
CA CYS A 9 8.92 -2.25 -3.76
C CYS A 9 8.51 -3.50 -2.97
N ASP A 10 7.42 -3.40 -2.20
CA ASP A 10 6.83 -4.50 -1.43
C ASP A 10 6.29 -5.64 -2.31
N GLY A 11 6.05 -5.37 -3.60
CA GLY A 11 5.51 -6.36 -4.54
C GLY A 11 6.57 -7.23 -5.22
N CYS A 12 7.72 -6.66 -5.57
CA CYS A 12 8.73 -7.35 -6.39
C CYS A 12 10.18 -7.21 -5.87
N GLY A 13 10.40 -6.51 -4.76
CA GLY A 13 11.74 -6.34 -4.18
C GLY A 13 12.65 -5.37 -4.96
N LYS A 14 12.15 -4.70 -5.99
CA LYS A 14 12.92 -3.72 -6.76
C LYS A 14 13.23 -2.49 -5.90
N VAL A 15 14.49 -2.06 -5.88
CA VAL A 15 14.90 -0.80 -5.24
C VAL A 15 14.28 0.39 -5.97
N LEU A 16 13.69 1.31 -5.20
CA LEU A 16 13.10 2.55 -5.68
C LEU A 16 14.12 3.67 -5.45
N GLU A 17 14.74 4.15 -6.53
CA GLU A 17 15.84 5.13 -6.44
C GLU A 17 15.34 6.55 -6.17
N LYS A 18 14.11 6.85 -6.58
CA LYS A 18 13.47 8.16 -6.44
C LYS A 18 12.08 8.01 -5.85
N ASN A 19 11.70 8.96 -5.01
CA ASN A 19 10.34 9.07 -4.47
C ASN A 19 9.28 9.30 -5.57
N SER A 20 9.67 9.74 -6.77
CA SER A 20 8.75 9.83 -7.91
C SER A 20 8.32 8.46 -8.44
N ASP A 21 9.11 7.43 -8.17
CA ASP A 21 8.93 6.08 -8.73
C ASP A 21 8.14 5.18 -7.75
N SER A 22 7.83 5.71 -6.57
CA SER A 22 7.12 5.04 -5.49
C SER A 22 5.63 5.38 -5.48
N TYR A 23 4.81 4.34 -5.54
CA TYR A 23 3.35 4.42 -5.43
C TYR A 23 2.94 3.85 -4.07
N HIS A 24 2.19 4.63 -3.31
CA HIS A 24 1.83 4.28 -1.95
C HIS A 24 0.41 3.70 -1.88
N LEU A 25 0.25 2.60 -1.15
CA LEU A 25 -1.04 2.03 -0.79
C LEU A 25 -1.16 2.03 0.74
N ASN A 26 -2.05 2.89 1.25
CA ASN A 26 -2.30 3.02 2.68
C ASN A 26 -3.58 2.24 3.02
N LEU A 27 -3.41 1.13 3.73
CA LEU A 27 -4.51 0.29 4.21
C LEU A 27 -4.81 0.65 5.66
N LYS A 28 -6.10 0.93 5.95
CA LYS A 28 -6.57 1.26 7.29
C LYS A 28 -7.74 0.36 7.66
N THR A 29 -7.74 -0.15 8.88
CA THR A 29 -8.91 -0.86 9.42
C THR A 29 -9.98 0.14 9.84
N ASP A 30 -11.16 -0.40 10.16
CA ASP A 30 -12.15 0.37 10.90
C ASP A 30 -11.58 0.86 12.23
N ARG A 31 -12.13 1.97 12.71
CA ARG A 31 -11.73 2.54 13.98
C ARG A 31 -12.21 1.66 15.13
N PHE A 32 -11.37 1.44 16.12
CA PHE A 32 -11.68 0.69 17.33
C PHE A 32 -11.29 1.49 18.58
N TRP A 33 -11.97 1.23 19.70
CA TRP A 33 -11.62 1.83 20.98
C TRP A 33 -10.43 1.06 21.59
N ASN A 34 -9.29 1.73 21.80
CA ASN A 34 -8.10 1.09 22.38
C ASN A 34 -8.04 1.21 23.92
N SER A 35 -9.15 1.56 24.57
CA SER A 35 -9.28 1.88 26.01
C SER A 35 -8.84 3.29 26.43
N VAL A 36 -8.28 4.09 25.53
CA VAL A 36 -7.92 5.49 25.78
C VAL A 36 -8.57 6.41 24.75
N GLU A 37 -8.47 6.04 23.47
CA GLU A 37 -9.02 6.80 22.35
C GLU A 37 -9.53 5.90 21.21
N MET A 38 -10.15 6.54 20.21
CA MET A 38 -10.50 5.87 18.96
C MET A 38 -9.27 5.78 18.06
N ASP A 39 -8.87 4.56 17.74
CA ASP A 39 -7.65 4.24 17.00
C ASP A 39 -7.95 3.38 15.76
N TYR A 40 -6.97 3.11 14.91
CA TYR A 40 -7.07 2.20 13.77
C TYR A 40 -5.72 1.57 13.47
N LEU A 41 -5.71 0.35 12.95
CA LEU A 41 -4.48 -0.26 12.44
C LEU A 41 -4.23 0.30 11.04
N GLU A 42 -2.99 0.72 10.79
CA GLU A 42 -2.55 1.13 9.46
C GLU A 42 -1.37 0.32 8.95
N LYS A 43 -1.34 0.13 7.64
CA LYS A 43 -0.21 -0.44 6.92
C LYS A 43 0.03 0.38 5.66
N ASN A 44 1.21 0.98 5.58
CA ASN A 44 1.66 1.73 4.43
C ASN A 44 2.56 0.82 3.59
N LEU A 45 2.18 0.60 2.33
CA LEU A 45 2.90 -0.22 1.38
C LEU A 45 3.43 0.67 0.24
N GLU A 46 4.60 0.33 -0.27
CA GLU A 46 5.30 1.05 -1.33
C GLU A 46 5.53 0.14 -2.54
N PHE A 47 5.12 0.58 -3.72
CA PHE A 47 5.20 -0.21 -4.95
C PHE A 47 5.87 0.55 -6.08
N CYS A 48 6.55 -0.17 -6.96
CA CYS A 48 6.91 0.37 -8.27
C CYS A 48 5.67 0.52 -9.15
N GLU A 49 5.76 1.32 -10.21
CA GLU A 49 4.65 1.56 -11.14
C GLU A 49 3.98 0.27 -11.64
N PHE A 50 4.78 -0.72 -12.02
CA PHE A 50 4.27 -1.99 -12.55
C PHE A 50 3.40 -2.73 -11.52
N CYS A 51 3.92 -2.93 -10.31
CA CYS A 51 3.18 -3.61 -9.23
C CYS A 51 1.94 -2.81 -8.81
N ALA A 52 2.05 -1.48 -8.73
CA ALA A 52 0.92 -0.62 -8.40
C ALA A 52 -0.22 -0.74 -9.42
N ARG A 53 0.13 -0.77 -10.71
CA ARG A 53 -0.84 -0.94 -11.80
C ARG A 53 -1.50 -2.32 -11.76
N ASP A 54 -0.73 -3.37 -11.50
CA ASP A 54 -1.24 -4.74 -11.43
C ASP A 54 -2.21 -4.95 -10.24
N ILE A 55 -1.85 -4.42 -9.07
CA ILE A 55 -2.72 -4.41 -7.89
C ILE A 55 -4.02 -3.66 -8.19
N LYS A 56 -3.95 -2.46 -8.77
CA LYS A 56 -5.14 -1.68 -9.15
C LYS A 56 -6.06 -2.49 -10.07
N ASN A 57 -5.50 -3.15 -11.09
CA ASN A 57 -6.29 -3.95 -12.01
C ASN A 57 -6.95 -5.14 -11.32
N SER A 58 -6.25 -5.81 -10.41
CA SER A 58 -6.79 -6.91 -9.62
C SER A 58 -7.93 -6.44 -8.72
N LEU A 59 -7.77 -5.30 -8.04
CA LEU A 59 -8.82 -4.71 -7.20
C LEU A 59 -10.06 -4.32 -8.01
N VAL A 60 -9.88 -3.75 -9.21
CA VAL A 60 -11.00 -3.44 -10.12
C VAL A 60 -11.74 -4.71 -10.54
N LYS A 61 -11.03 -5.79 -10.85
CA LYS A 61 -11.64 -7.08 -11.20
C LYS A 61 -12.47 -7.64 -10.05
N ILE A 62 -11.92 -7.65 -8.83
CA ILE A 62 -12.62 -8.10 -7.61
C ILE A 62 -13.88 -7.24 -7.38
N ALA A 63 -13.76 -5.92 -7.45
CA ALA A 63 -14.88 -5.01 -7.26
C ALA A 63 -16.00 -5.21 -8.30
N ASN A 64 -15.65 -5.51 -9.55
CA ASN A 64 -16.63 -5.79 -10.59
C ASN A 64 -17.36 -7.12 -10.36
N GLN A 65 -16.65 -8.15 -9.87
CA GLN A 65 -17.24 -9.44 -9.51
C GLN A 65 -18.21 -9.32 -8.32
N LEU A 66 -17.87 -8.48 -7.33
CA LEU A 66 -18.75 -8.23 -6.19
C LEU A 66 -20.01 -7.44 -6.53
N LYS A 67 -20.04 -6.69 -7.63
CA LYS A 67 -21.24 -5.96 -8.10
C LYS A 67 -22.21 -6.83 -8.89
N THR A 68 -21.76 -7.98 -9.37
CA THR A 68 -22.56 -8.90 -10.19
C THR A 68 -23.17 -10.05 -9.38
N ASN A 69 -22.78 -10.18 -8.12
CA ASN A 69 -23.41 -11.04 -7.11
C ASN A 69 -24.27 -10.20 -6.16
#